data_AF-A0A916PCS7-F1
#
_entry.id   AF-A0A916PCS7-F1
#
_cell.length_a   1.000
_cell.length_b   1.000
_cell.length_c   1.000
_cell.angle_alpha   90.00
_cell.angle_beta   90.00
_cell.angle_gamma   90.00
#
_symmetry.space_group_name_H-M   'P 1'
#
loop_
_entity.id
_entity.type
_entity.pdbx_description
1 polymer ?
#
loop_
_entity_poly.entity_id
_entity_poly.type
_entity_poly.pdbx_seq_one_letter_code
_entity_poly.pdbx_strand_id
1 'polypeptide(L)'
;MSRMFGDVYPDVPVPKSVWRWIDSAQHRLARAGAVGALSVVDLLICDTATARGLVVLHDDADYELAERHLPDIRVRRVVSADD
;
A
#
# COMPACT_ATOMS: atom_id res chain seq x y z
N MET A 1 11.87 19.24 -5.28
CA MET A 1 10.46 19.24 -4.82
C MET A 1 10.13 20.61 -4.27
N SER A 2 9.01 21.20 -4.68
CA SER A 2 8.51 22.46 -4.12
C SER A 2 8.19 22.26 -2.64
N ARG A 3 8.61 23.20 -1.78
CA ARG A 3 8.41 23.21 -0.32
C ARG A 3 6.96 22.84 0.07
N MET A 4 5.99 23.29 -0.72
CA MET A 4 4.56 23.05 -0.53
C MET A 4 4.17 21.56 -0.48
N PHE A 5 4.81 20.69 -1.27
CA PHE A 5 4.46 19.27 -1.25
C PHE A 5 4.86 18.59 0.05
N GLY A 6 5.96 19.00 0.69
CA GLY A 6 6.34 18.45 1.99
C GLY A 6 5.42 18.90 3.13
N ASP A 7 4.80 20.08 2.99
CA ASP A 7 3.83 20.59 3.96
C ASP A 7 2.47 19.88 3.84
N VAL A 8 2.07 19.50 2.61
CA VAL A 8 0.78 18.83 2.33
C VAL A 8 0.89 17.30 2.41
N TYR A 9 2.02 16.74 1.99
CA TYR A 9 2.32 15.30 1.97
C TYR A 9 3.62 15.04 2.75
N PRO A 10 3.55 15.01 4.08
CA PRO A 10 4.74 14.78 4.89
C PRO A 10 5.30 13.39 4.65
N ASP A 11 6.63 13.28 4.66
CA ASP A 11 7.33 12.00 4.53
C ASP A 11 6.94 11.03 5.65
N VAL A 12 6.63 9.79 5.28
CA VAL A 12 6.30 8.73 6.23
C VAL A 12 7.46 7.74 6.30
N PRO A 13 8.09 7.53 7.47
CA PRO A 13 9.20 6.60 7.58
C PRO A 13 8.71 5.15 7.44
N VAL A 14 9.34 4.41 6.53
CA VAL A 14 9.13 2.97 6.36
C VAL A 14 9.50 2.23 7.65
N PRO A 15 8.66 1.31 8.14
CA PRO A 15 8.98 0.50 9.31
C PRO A 15 10.24 -0.34 9.09
N LYS A 16 11.14 -0.41 10.09
CA LYS A 16 12.31 -1.31 10.02
C LYS A 16 11.92 -2.79 9.92
N SER A 17 10.71 -3.14 10.37
CA SER A 17 10.13 -4.48 10.31
C SER A 17 9.52 -4.83 8.96
N VAL A 18 9.55 -3.93 7.97
CA VAL A 18 8.78 -4.07 6.73
C VAL A 18 9.02 -5.38 6.00
N TRP A 19 10.27 -5.85 5.93
CA TRP A 19 10.59 -7.10 5.24
C TRP A 19 9.89 -8.31 5.82
N ARG A 20 9.72 -8.37 7.14
CA ARG A 20 8.98 -9.44 7.81
C ARG A 20 7.49 -9.39 7.47
N TRP A 21 6.93 -8.18 7.36
CA TRP A 21 5.55 -8.01 6.95
C TRP A 21 5.36 -8.40 5.48
N ILE A 22 6.29 -8.00 4.61
CA ILE A 22 6.30 -8.33 3.17
C ILE A 22 6.33 -9.85 2.97
N ASP A 23 7.18 -10.59 3.69
CA ASP A 23 7.22 -12.05 3.60
C ASP A 23 5.86 -12.66 3.95
N SER A 24 5.20 -12.16 5.01
CA SER A 24 3.87 -12.63 5.40
C SER A 24 2.81 -12.27 4.36
N ALA A 25 2.86 -11.06 3.81
CA ALA A 25 1.93 -10.58 2.80
C ALA A 25 2.03 -11.39 1.51
N GLN A 26 3.25 -11.61 1.01
CA GLN A 26 3.50 -12.44 -0.18
C GLN A 26 3.05 -13.88 0.05
N HIS A 27 3.27 -14.43 1.24
CA HIS A 27 2.76 -15.76 1.58
C HIS A 27 1.22 -15.82 1.51
N ARG A 28 0.51 -14.81 2.03
CA ARG A 28 -0.96 -14.74 1.96
C ARG A 28 -1.46 -14.60 0.52
N LEU A 29 -0.86 -13.71 -0.26
CA LEU A 29 -1.22 -13.50 -1.67
C LEU A 29 -0.98 -14.77 -2.49
N ALA A 30 0.14 -15.46 -2.27
CA ALA A 30 0.43 -16.72 -2.94
C ALA A 30 -0.60 -17.80 -2.63
N ARG A 31 -1.04 -17.91 -1.37
CA ARG A 31 -2.11 -18.84 -0.97
C ARG A 31 -3.47 -18.49 -1.58
N ALA A 32 -3.70 -17.22 -1.91
CA ALA A 32 -4.89 -16.75 -2.60
C ALA A 32 -4.80 -16.85 -4.13
N GLY A 33 -3.69 -17.36 -4.68
CA GLY A 33 -3.46 -17.44 -6.13
C GLY A 33 -3.10 -16.09 -6.77
N ALA A 34 -2.80 -15.08 -5.96
CA ALA A 34 -2.50 -13.71 -6.40
C ALA A 34 -0.99 -13.40 -6.39
N VAL A 35 -0.19 -14.38 -6.82
CA VAL A 35 1.27 -14.22 -6.93
C VAL A 35 1.60 -13.13 -7.94
N GLY A 36 2.51 -12.23 -7.58
CA GLY A 36 2.99 -11.17 -8.47
C GLY A 36 2.04 -10.00 -8.67
N ALA A 37 0.93 -9.97 -7.92
CA ALA A 37 -0.07 -8.89 -8.03
C ALA A 37 0.26 -7.63 -7.23
N LEU A 38 1.40 -7.59 -6.53
CA LEU A 38 1.95 -6.37 -5.95
C LEU A 38 3.45 -6.36 -6.21
N SER A 39 3.98 -5.21 -6.66
CA SER A 39 5.42 -5.02 -6.71
C SER A 39 6.00 -4.87 -5.29
N VAL A 40 7.34 -4.92 -5.18
CA VAL A 40 8.00 -4.66 -3.89
C VAL A 40 7.69 -3.26 -3.35
N VAL A 41 7.51 -2.28 -4.24
CA VAL A 41 7.21 -0.89 -3.84
C VAL A 41 5.79 -0.79 -3.32
N ASP A 42 4.83 -1.48 -3.95
CA ASP A 42 3.44 -1.50 -3.48
C ASP A 42 3.35 -2.14 -2.09
N LEU A 43 4.12 -3.21 -1.85
CA LEU A 43 4.19 -3.86 -0.55
C LEU A 43 4.82 -2.96 0.53
N LEU A 44 5.84 -2.16 0.18
CA LEU A 44 6.41 -1.15 1.08
C LEU A 44 5.39 -0.06 1.42
N ILE A 45 4.62 0.41 0.43
CA ILE A 45 3.54 1.40 0.63
C ILE A 45 2.47 0.82 1.55
N CYS A 46 2.04 -0.42 1.32
CA CYS A 46 1.03 -1.10 2.11
C CYS A 46 1.42 -1.27 3.59
N ASP A 47 2.63 -1.76 3.89
CA ASP A 47 3.10 -1.89 5.28
C ASP A 47 3.24 -0.51 5.94
N THR A 48 3.80 0.46 5.21
CA THR A 48 3.99 1.81 5.74
C THR A 48 2.65 2.46 6.08
N ALA A 49 1.63 2.30 5.23
CA ALA A 49 0.30 2.81 5.51
C ALA A 49 -0.33 2.09 6.70
N THR A 50 -0.28 0.76 6.73
CA THR A 50 -0.85 -0.07 7.80
C THR A 50 -0.22 0.25 9.16
N ALA A 51 1.11 0.30 9.22
CA ALA A 51 1.86 0.60 10.44
C ALA A 51 1.59 2.01 11.00
N ARG A 52 1.05 2.92 10.18
CA ARG A 52 0.72 4.31 10.55
C ARG A 52 -0.78 4.59 10.58
N GLY A 53 -1.62 3.59 10.35
CA GLY A 53 -3.07 3.74 10.31
C GLY A 53 -3.59 4.60 9.16
N LEU A 54 -2.80 4.76 8.09
CA LEU A 54 -3.12 5.59 6.92
C LEU A 54 -4.00 4.82 5.92
N VAL A 55 -4.60 5.57 4.99
CA VAL A 55 -5.34 5.03 3.85
C VAL A 55 -4.52 5.29 2.59
N VAL A 56 -4.26 4.25 1.79
CA VAL A 56 -3.57 4.39 0.51
C VAL A 56 -4.54 4.95 -0.52
N LEU A 57 -4.21 6.10 -1.10
CA LEU A 57 -4.94 6.66 -2.24
C LEU A 57 -4.32 6.09 -3.52
N HIS A 58 -5.14 5.46 -4.38
CA HIS A 58 -4.64 4.75 -5.56
C HIS A 58 -5.62 4.86 -6.73
N ASP A 59 -5.14 4.56 -7.94
CA ASP A 59 -5.97 4.28 -9.13
C ASP A 59 -5.70 2.86 -9.69
N ASP A 60 -4.80 2.12 -9.05
CA ASP A 60 -4.35 0.80 -9.46
C ASP A 60 -5.15 -0.32 -8.75
N ALA A 61 -5.65 -1.30 -9.51
CA ALA A 61 -6.46 -2.40 -8.99
C ALA A 61 -5.69 -3.33 -8.04
N ASP A 62 -4.35 -3.32 -8.09
CA ASP A 62 -3.49 -4.11 -7.22
C ASP A 62 -3.72 -3.78 -5.73
N TYR A 63 -4.04 -2.53 -5.40
CA TYR A 63 -4.36 -2.11 -4.02
C TYR A 63 -5.73 -2.61 -3.54
N GLU A 64 -6.71 -2.75 -4.44
CA GLU A 64 -8.01 -3.34 -4.09
C GLU A 64 -7.86 -4.83 -3.79
N LEU A 65 -6.97 -5.50 -4.52
CA LEU A 65 -6.59 -6.88 -4.24
C LEU A 65 -5.84 -6.98 -2.89
N ALA A 66 -4.95 -6.03 -2.60
CA ALA A 66 -4.25 -5.96 -1.32
C ALA A 66 -5.24 -5.85 -0.15
N GLU A 67 -6.22 -4.94 -0.22
CA GLU A 67 -7.25 -4.79 0.82
C GLU A 67 -8.10 -6.07 1.01
N ARG A 68 -8.36 -6.82 -0.06
CA ARG A 68 -9.10 -8.10 0.03
C ARG A 68 -8.34 -9.22 0.74
N HIS A 69 -7.01 -9.25 0.64
CA HIS A 69 -6.21 -10.43 1.06
C HIS A 69 -5.26 -10.16 2.22
N LEU A 70 -4.92 -8.90 2.47
CA LEU A 70 -3.96 -8.51 3.50
C LEU A 70 -4.71 -7.79 4.63
N PRO A 71 -4.48 -8.20 5.89
CA PRO A 71 -5.18 -7.62 7.03
C PRO A 71 -4.76 -6.16 7.23
N ASP A 72 -5.71 -5.35 7.72
CA ASP A 72 -5.49 -3.99 8.21
C ASP A 72 -5.07 -2.94 7.16
N ILE A 73 -4.94 -3.34 5.90
CA ILE A 73 -4.80 -2.42 4.77
C ILE A 73 -6.14 -1.72 4.55
N ARG A 74 -6.09 -0.40 4.36
CA ARG A 74 -7.22 0.40 3.90
C ARG A 74 -6.81 1.17 2.67
N VAL A 75 -7.60 1.05 1.62
CA VAL A 75 -7.35 1.74 0.36
C VAL A 75 -8.55 2.59 -0.02
N ARG A 76 -8.31 3.62 -0.82
CA ARG A 76 -9.37 4.41 -1.43
C ARG A 76 -8.99 4.74 -2.86
N ARG A 77 -9.81 4.25 -3.79
CA ARG A 77 -9.69 4.59 -5.20
C ARG A 77 -9.92 6.09 -5.39
N VAL A 78 -9.03 6.75 -6.13
CA VAL A 78 -9.14 8.15 -6.54
C VAL A 78 -9.03 8.18 -8.05
N VAL A 79 -10.15 8.46 -8.70
CA VAL A 79 -10.26 8.70 -10.14
C VAL A 79 -10.55 10.18 -10.39
N SER A 80 -10.28 10.65 -11.60
CA SER A 80 -10.69 11.99 -12.00
C SER A 80 -12.23 12.10 -11.99
N ALA A 81 -12.78 13.28 -11.72
CA ALA A 81 -14.22 13.48 -11.68
C ALA A 81 -14.87 13.51 -13.09
N ASP A 82 -14.05 13.49 -14.15
CA ASP A 82 -14.46 13.74 -15.54
C ASP A 82 -14.41 12.48 -16.44
N ASP A 83 -14.36 11.28 -15.85
CA ASP A 83 -14.50 9.99 -16.57
C ASP A 83 -15.93 9.42 -16.50
#